data_AF-A0A8T5HEM0-F1
#
_entry.id   AF-A0A8T5HEM0-F1
#
_cell.length_a   1.000
_cell.length_b   1.000
_cell.length_c   1.000
_cell.angle_alpha   90.00
_cell.angle_beta   90.00
_cell.angle_gamma   90.00
#
_symmetry.space_group_name_H-M   'P 1'
#
loop_
_entity.id
_entity.type
_entity.pdbx_description
1 polymer ?
#
loop_
_entity_poly.entity_id
_entity_poly.type
_entity_poly.pdbx_seq_one_letter_code
_entity_poly.pdbx_strand_id
1 'polypeptide(L)'
;VESHYYKQLANTVQGESLTHFLSKRFQRVGPTAALEFCKFAKFKPETRVGNMTDQELVKLSDALQTYDGFRSPDPTCLAPLGDGPLEKGIERRFEPDFMAVVQRTASAYSGFPFVIEMGIAYGGKIETRGTTVYRFANRIPLLYDEGSDVVLKVVKDTDWNRYKVKNDSAPLIIVSHICSTRVPYKTVGKENVADRPEIEKELRLALQFLSRKLSGYMSKKGQAEMAKKRANLYSKYLPLVAQFCTELSGNKKEPNYKEMIKEETALINSEGSQGEVKKNG
;
A
#
# COMPACT_ATOMS: atom_id res chain seq x y z
N VAL A 1 8.16 -26.10 23.70
CA VAL A 1 8.64 -26.42 22.32
C VAL A 1 9.87 -25.57 21.94
N GLU A 2 10.02 -24.34 22.44
CA GLU A 2 11.17 -23.48 22.13
C GLU A 2 12.52 -23.94 22.74
N SER A 3 12.51 -24.69 23.84
CA SER A 3 13.72 -25.15 24.55
C SER A 3 14.69 -25.98 23.70
N HIS A 4 14.21 -26.79 22.74
CA HIS A 4 15.10 -27.58 21.89
C HIS A 4 15.92 -26.70 20.94
N TYR A 5 15.29 -25.68 20.35
CA TYR A 5 15.99 -24.75 19.46
C TYR A 5 17.04 -23.97 20.22
N TYR A 6 16.74 -23.47 21.41
CA TYR A 6 17.70 -22.78 22.27
C TYR A 6 18.89 -23.66 22.66
N LYS A 7 18.66 -24.92 23.03
CA LYS A 7 19.74 -25.88 23.32
C LYS A 7 20.62 -26.17 22.11
N GLN A 8 20.01 -26.35 20.94
CA GLN A 8 20.76 -26.56 19.70
C GLN A 8 21.59 -25.32 19.32
N LEU A 9 21.03 -24.12 19.51
CA LEU A 9 21.72 -22.86 19.29
C LEU A 9 22.89 -22.71 20.28
N ALA A 10 22.63 -22.86 21.58
CA ALA A 10 23.64 -22.76 22.65
C ALA A 10 24.84 -23.71 22.42
N ASN A 11 24.59 -24.93 21.95
CA ASN A 11 25.64 -25.89 21.58
C ASN A 11 26.42 -25.47 20.33
N THR A 12 25.75 -24.86 19.35
CA THR A 12 26.39 -24.43 18.09
C THR A 12 27.25 -23.17 18.27
N VAL A 13 26.89 -22.29 19.20
CA VAL A 13 27.61 -21.05 19.51
C VAL A 13 28.32 -21.11 20.87
N GLN A 14 28.65 -22.33 21.31
CA GLN A 14 29.33 -22.56 22.57
C GLN A 14 30.66 -21.81 22.58
N GLY A 15 30.80 -20.88 23.54
CA GLY A 15 32.00 -20.06 23.66
C GLY A 15 32.03 -18.80 22.77
N GLU A 16 31.01 -18.44 22.00
CA GLU A 16 30.94 -17.12 21.34
C GLU A 16 30.46 -16.04 22.35
N SER A 17 31.05 -14.83 22.30
CA SER A 17 30.48 -13.69 23.04
C SER A 17 29.19 -13.23 22.37
N LEU A 18 28.29 -12.59 23.12
CA LEU A 18 27.03 -12.08 22.59
C LEU A 18 27.26 -11.14 21.39
N THR A 19 28.29 -10.28 21.46
CA THR A 19 28.66 -9.39 20.36
C THR A 19 29.12 -10.13 19.11
N HIS A 20 29.92 -11.21 19.27
CA HIS A 20 30.39 -12.02 18.16
C HIS A 20 29.25 -12.81 17.53
N PHE A 21 28.40 -13.41 18.37
CA PHE A 21 27.20 -14.13 17.96
C PHE A 21 26.28 -13.24 17.11
N LEU A 22 25.94 -12.04 17.62
CA LEU A 22 25.08 -11.09 16.91
C LEU A 22 25.68 -10.67 15.57
N SER A 23 26.98 -10.37 15.53
CA SER A 23 27.63 -9.87 14.31
C SER A 23 27.83 -10.93 13.24
N LYS A 24 28.04 -12.19 13.64
CA LYS A 24 28.37 -13.29 12.71
C LYS A 24 27.14 -14.07 12.24
N ARG A 25 26.10 -14.16 13.07
CA ARG A 25 24.93 -15.03 12.80
C ARG A 25 23.71 -14.27 12.28
N PHE A 26 23.67 -12.94 12.44
CA PHE A 26 22.56 -12.12 11.96
C PHE A 26 22.98 -11.25 10.78
N GLN A 27 22.09 -11.07 9.82
CA GLN A 27 22.32 -10.17 8.70
C GLN A 27 22.33 -8.72 9.16
N ARG A 28 23.24 -7.93 8.59
CA ARG A 28 23.30 -6.47 8.76
C ARG A 28 23.43 -6.00 10.22
N VAL A 29 23.96 -6.85 11.09
CA VAL A 29 24.36 -6.50 12.46
C VAL A 29 25.88 -6.36 12.49
N GLY A 30 26.37 -5.12 12.57
CA GLY A 30 27.79 -4.83 12.73
C GLY A 30 28.20 -4.73 14.21
N PRO A 31 29.51 -4.60 14.52
CA PRO A 31 30.00 -4.48 15.89
C PRO A 31 29.35 -3.34 16.68
N THR A 32 29.15 -2.18 16.05
CA THR A 32 28.50 -1.02 16.67
C THR A 32 27.04 -1.31 17.04
N ALA A 33 26.27 -1.86 16.09
CA ALA A 33 24.87 -2.22 16.32
C ALA A 33 24.73 -3.32 17.38
N ALA A 34 25.64 -4.30 17.41
CA ALA A 34 25.67 -5.33 18.44
C ALA A 34 25.92 -4.72 19.84
N LEU A 35 26.81 -3.75 19.96
CA LEU A 35 27.06 -3.04 21.22
C LEU A 35 25.85 -2.20 21.66
N GLU A 36 25.21 -1.48 20.74
CA GLU A 36 23.99 -0.72 21.01
C GLU A 36 22.84 -1.62 21.46
N PHE A 37 22.66 -2.77 20.80
CA PHE A 37 21.70 -3.78 21.21
C PHE A 37 22.00 -4.34 22.61
N CYS A 38 23.26 -4.66 22.91
CA CYS A 38 23.65 -5.15 24.25
C CYS A 38 23.30 -4.13 25.35
N LYS A 39 23.53 -2.84 25.09
CA LYS A 39 23.14 -1.74 25.99
C LYS A 39 21.62 -1.69 26.19
N PHE A 40 20.85 -1.78 25.11
CA PHE A 40 19.39 -1.79 25.14
C PHE A 40 18.83 -2.98 25.95
N ALA A 41 19.34 -4.18 25.66
CA ALA A 41 18.90 -5.43 26.28
C ALA A 41 19.46 -5.63 27.71
N LYS A 42 20.34 -4.74 28.17
CA LYS A 42 21.04 -4.78 29.47
C LYS A 42 21.85 -6.08 29.66
N PHE A 43 22.54 -6.51 28.60
CA PHE A 43 23.51 -7.60 28.64
C PHE A 43 24.93 -7.07 28.55
N LYS A 44 25.89 -7.76 29.20
CA LYS A 44 27.31 -7.45 29.03
C LYS A 44 27.77 -7.96 27.65
N PRO A 45 28.53 -7.17 26.87
CA PRO A 45 29.02 -7.57 25.55
C PRO A 45 29.82 -8.89 25.55
N GLU A 46 30.46 -9.21 26.67
CA GLU A 46 31.32 -10.39 26.87
C GLU A 46 30.55 -11.62 27.34
N THR A 47 29.25 -11.47 27.68
CA THR A 47 28.42 -12.61 28.10
C THR A 47 28.42 -13.68 27.01
N ARG A 48 28.70 -14.92 27.39
CA ARG A 48 28.74 -16.05 26.46
C ARG A 48 27.33 -16.62 26.31
N VAL A 49 26.85 -16.72 25.07
CA VAL A 49 25.49 -17.18 24.78
C VAL A 49 25.25 -18.61 25.28
N GLY A 50 26.26 -19.48 25.18
CA GLY A 50 26.18 -20.86 25.65
C GLY A 50 26.01 -21.03 27.17
N ASN A 51 26.28 -19.99 27.96
CA ASN A 51 26.14 -20.03 29.42
C ASN A 51 24.89 -19.29 29.93
N MET A 52 24.06 -18.76 29.03
CA MET A 52 22.84 -18.06 29.41
C MET A 52 21.79 -19.03 29.95
N THR A 53 21.10 -18.60 31.00
CA THR A 53 19.94 -19.32 31.54
C THR A 53 18.75 -19.23 30.60
N ASP A 54 17.79 -20.14 30.73
CA ASP A 54 16.56 -20.12 29.93
C ASP A 54 15.82 -18.77 30.06
N GLN A 55 15.82 -18.15 31.24
CA GLN A 55 15.22 -16.81 31.46
C GLN A 55 15.95 -15.71 30.71
N GLU A 56 17.29 -15.75 30.66
CA GLU A 56 18.10 -14.80 29.90
C GLU A 56 17.90 -14.98 28.39
N LEU A 57 17.73 -16.22 27.92
CA LEU A 57 17.46 -16.50 26.50
C LEU A 57 16.09 -15.99 26.06
N VAL A 58 15.06 -16.13 26.91
CA VAL A 58 13.74 -15.53 26.65
C VAL A 58 13.86 -14.01 26.58
N LYS A 59 14.54 -13.39 27.55
CA LYS A 59 14.77 -11.94 27.56
C LYS A 59 15.56 -11.48 26.33
N LEU A 60 16.54 -12.25 25.88
CA LEU A 60 17.29 -11.97 24.65
C LEU A 60 16.38 -12.03 23.41
N SER A 61 15.52 -13.05 23.31
CA SER A 61 14.54 -13.19 22.22
C SER A 61 13.57 -12.01 22.19
N ASP A 62 13.00 -11.63 23.32
CA ASP A 62 12.07 -10.50 23.43
C ASP A 62 12.75 -9.18 23.05
N ALA A 63 14.00 -8.99 23.49
CA ALA A 63 14.79 -7.82 23.12
C ALA A 63 15.09 -7.79 21.61
N LEU A 64 15.39 -8.94 20.98
CA LEU A 64 15.61 -9.02 19.54
C LEU A 64 14.36 -8.67 18.73
N GLN A 65 13.17 -8.97 19.23
CA GLN A 65 11.91 -8.64 18.57
C GLN A 65 11.49 -7.18 18.72
N THR A 66 11.86 -6.54 19.84
CA THR A 66 11.42 -5.17 20.18
C THR A 66 12.43 -4.09 19.81
N TYR A 67 13.67 -4.45 19.47
CA TYR A 67 14.71 -3.49 19.13
C TYR A 67 14.57 -2.97 17.70
N ASP A 68 14.18 -1.70 17.56
CA ASP A 68 14.00 -1.02 16.27
C ASP A 68 15.31 -0.52 15.62
N GLY A 69 16.46 -0.68 16.29
CA GLY A 69 17.75 -0.18 15.79
C GLY A 69 18.41 -1.06 14.72
N PHE A 70 17.84 -2.23 14.41
CA PHE A 70 18.35 -3.07 13.34
C PHE A 70 18.03 -2.49 11.97
N ARG A 71 18.97 -2.64 11.04
CA ARG A 71 18.75 -2.26 9.64
C ARG A 71 17.80 -3.27 8.99
N SER A 72 16.99 -2.79 8.04
CA SER A 72 16.19 -3.65 7.16
C SER A 72 17.03 -4.78 6.57
N PRO A 73 16.48 -6.00 6.43
CA PRO A 73 17.22 -7.15 5.91
C PRO A 73 17.62 -6.96 4.44
N ASP A 74 18.50 -7.83 3.94
CA ASP A 74 18.88 -7.80 2.54
C ASP A 74 17.83 -8.47 1.64
N PRO A 75 17.19 -7.74 0.69
CA PRO A 75 16.16 -8.31 -0.19
C PRO A 75 16.71 -9.26 -1.25
N THR A 76 18.04 -9.38 -1.41
CA THR A 76 18.67 -10.17 -2.50
C THR A 76 18.28 -11.65 -2.49
N CYS A 77 17.89 -12.18 -1.33
CA CYS A 77 17.38 -13.54 -1.18
C CYS A 77 15.92 -13.71 -1.65
N LEU A 78 15.23 -12.62 -1.98
CA LEU A 78 13.85 -12.60 -2.44
C LEU A 78 13.78 -12.35 -3.95
N ALA A 79 12.72 -12.89 -4.56
CA ALA A 79 12.43 -12.69 -5.98
C ALA A 79 11.05 -12.01 -6.16
N PRO A 80 10.94 -10.71 -5.80
CA PRO A 80 9.72 -9.93 -6.03
C PRO A 80 9.35 -9.89 -7.53
N LEU A 81 8.14 -9.45 -7.86
CA LEU A 81 7.69 -9.36 -9.26
C LEU A 81 8.27 -8.11 -9.93
N GLY A 82 8.38 -7.01 -9.19
CA GLY A 82 8.73 -5.68 -9.66
C GLY A 82 7.50 -4.81 -9.96
N ASP A 83 7.67 -3.51 -9.77
CA ASP A 83 6.68 -2.46 -10.04
C ASP A 83 6.23 -2.50 -11.51
N GLY A 84 7.19 -2.55 -12.45
CA GLY A 84 6.91 -2.49 -13.88
C GLY A 84 6.10 -3.67 -14.42
N PRO A 85 6.49 -4.94 -14.14
CA PRO A 85 5.68 -6.09 -14.53
C PRO A 85 4.29 -6.12 -13.88
N LEU A 86 4.18 -5.70 -12.60
CA LEU A 86 2.89 -5.60 -11.92
C LEU A 86 1.97 -4.56 -12.60
N GLU A 87 2.52 -3.39 -12.94
CA GLU A 87 1.80 -2.33 -13.65
C GLU A 87 1.28 -2.82 -15.01
N LYS A 88 2.16 -3.40 -15.83
CA LYS A 88 1.77 -3.96 -17.14
C LYS A 88 0.74 -5.08 -17.02
N GLY A 89 0.81 -5.88 -15.96
CA GLY A 89 -0.15 -6.95 -15.70
C GLY A 89 -1.55 -6.42 -15.41
N ILE A 90 -1.65 -5.37 -14.59
CA ILE A 90 -2.92 -4.72 -14.25
C ILE A 90 -3.49 -3.99 -15.47
N GLU A 91 -2.65 -3.27 -16.22
CA GLU A 91 -3.06 -2.50 -17.39
C GLU A 91 -3.68 -3.41 -18.45
N ARG A 92 -2.98 -4.48 -18.83
CA ARG A 92 -3.44 -5.44 -19.86
C ARG A 92 -4.71 -6.18 -19.46
N ARG A 93 -4.90 -6.45 -18.17
CA ARG A 93 -6.02 -7.29 -17.71
C ARG A 93 -7.31 -6.51 -17.50
N PHE A 94 -7.21 -5.27 -17.03
CA PHE A 94 -8.36 -4.50 -16.53
C PHE A 94 -8.62 -3.21 -17.29
N GLU A 95 -7.65 -2.70 -18.06
CA GLU A 95 -7.76 -1.43 -18.79
C GLU A 95 -8.38 -0.28 -17.95
N PRO A 96 -7.78 0.08 -16.80
CA PRO A 96 -8.38 1.05 -15.88
C PRO A 96 -8.15 2.50 -16.32
N ASP A 97 -9.02 3.41 -15.87
CA ASP A 97 -8.81 4.85 -16.07
C ASP A 97 -7.63 5.37 -15.23
N PHE A 98 -7.49 4.80 -14.03
CA PHE A 98 -6.41 5.12 -13.09
C PHE A 98 -5.78 3.85 -12.55
N MET A 99 -4.46 3.86 -12.46
CA MET A 99 -3.71 2.82 -11.76
C MET A 99 -2.51 3.40 -11.02
N ALA A 100 -2.09 2.70 -9.97
CA ALA A 100 -0.81 2.93 -9.33
C ALA A 100 -0.31 1.64 -8.70
N VAL A 101 1.00 1.44 -8.73
CA VAL A 101 1.69 0.33 -8.07
C VAL A 101 2.74 0.85 -7.10
N VAL A 102 3.13 0.02 -6.15
CA VAL A 102 4.23 0.27 -5.21
C VAL A 102 4.89 -1.05 -4.82
N GLN A 103 6.22 -1.12 -4.96
CA GLN A 103 7.04 -2.09 -4.24
C GLN A 103 7.62 -1.43 -2.99
N ARG A 104 7.38 -2.02 -1.82
CA ARG A 104 7.94 -1.55 -0.54
C ARG A 104 9.39 -2.00 -0.38
N THR A 105 10.12 -1.31 0.49
CA THR A 105 11.42 -1.79 0.97
C THR A 105 11.26 -3.10 1.73
N ALA A 106 12.31 -3.92 1.77
CA ALA A 106 12.27 -5.15 2.55
C ALA A 106 12.14 -4.88 4.05
N SER A 107 11.31 -5.69 4.69
CA SER A 107 11.11 -5.74 6.13
C SER A 107 11.31 -7.18 6.60
N ALA A 108 11.34 -7.41 7.91
CA ALA A 108 11.45 -8.75 8.48
C ALA A 108 10.30 -9.01 9.45
N TYR A 109 9.82 -10.25 9.49
CA TYR A 109 8.94 -10.72 10.55
C TYR A 109 9.56 -12.00 11.13
N SER A 110 9.70 -12.07 12.46
CA SER A 110 10.33 -13.23 13.13
C SER A 110 11.66 -13.69 12.48
N GLY A 111 12.46 -12.75 11.96
CA GLY A 111 13.73 -13.03 11.29
C GLY A 111 13.65 -13.43 9.80
N PHE A 112 12.45 -13.62 9.24
CA PHE A 112 12.27 -13.89 7.81
C PHE A 112 12.07 -12.59 7.03
N PRO A 113 12.91 -12.31 6.01
CA PRO A 113 12.75 -11.13 5.17
C PRO A 113 11.54 -11.28 4.25
N PHE A 114 10.81 -10.18 4.06
CA PHE A 114 9.70 -10.10 3.14
C PHE A 114 9.65 -8.74 2.42
N VAL A 115 9.04 -8.75 1.23
CA VAL A 115 8.75 -7.57 0.41
C VAL A 115 7.27 -7.59 0.07
N ILE A 116 6.64 -6.43 0.14
CA ILE A 116 5.23 -6.24 -0.22
C ILE A 116 5.14 -5.41 -1.49
N GLU A 117 4.39 -5.93 -2.44
CA GLU A 117 4.01 -5.23 -3.65
C GLU A 117 2.49 -5.07 -3.66
N MET A 118 2.02 -3.88 -3.95
CA MET A 118 0.58 -3.64 -4.09
C MET A 118 0.30 -2.78 -5.31
N GLY A 119 -0.87 -3.02 -5.90
CA GLY A 119 -1.44 -2.25 -6.99
C GLY A 119 -2.88 -1.87 -6.71
N ILE A 120 -3.27 -0.69 -7.17
CA ILE A 120 -4.66 -0.23 -7.16
C ILE A 120 -5.05 0.14 -8.59
N ALA A 121 -6.25 -0.24 -9.00
CA ALA A 121 -6.82 0.10 -10.31
C ALA A 121 -8.28 0.52 -10.15
N TYR A 122 -8.67 1.58 -10.85
CA TYR A 122 -9.99 2.19 -10.70
C TYR A 122 -10.58 2.61 -12.05
N GLY A 123 -11.86 2.33 -12.26
CA GLY A 123 -12.62 2.76 -13.44
C GLY A 123 -12.29 1.98 -14.71
N GLY A 124 -12.52 2.60 -15.87
CA GLY A 124 -12.27 1.98 -17.18
C GLY A 124 -13.21 0.80 -17.46
N LYS A 125 -12.64 -0.33 -17.92
CA LYS A 125 -13.39 -1.56 -18.21
C LYS A 125 -13.59 -2.48 -16.99
N ILE A 126 -13.38 -1.97 -15.78
CA ILE A 126 -13.63 -2.72 -14.56
C ILE A 126 -15.15 -2.84 -14.33
N GLU A 127 -15.68 -4.05 -14.49
CA GLU A 127 -17.13 -4.33 -14.36
C GLU A 127 -17.58 -4.58 -12.92
N THR A 128 -16.64 -4.70 -11.97
CA THR A 128 -16.95 -5.07 -10.59
C THR A 128 -17.70 -3.95 -9.86
N ARG A 129 -18.73 -4.34 -9.12
CA ARG A 129 -19.46 -3.44 -8.21
C ARG A 129 -18.88 -3.60 -6.82
N GLY A 130 -17.94 -2.72 -6.49
CA GLY A 130 -17.24 -2.70 -5.20
C GLY A 130 -15.79 -3.15 -5.29
N THR A 131 -15.15 -3.25 -4.13
CA THR A 131 -13.73 -3.55 -4.02
C THR A 131 -13.43 -5.04 -4.21
N THR A 132 -12.68 -5.39 -5.24
CA THR A 132 -12.18 -6.75 -5.51
C THR A 132 -10.70 -6.85 -5.19
N VAL A 133 -10.29 -7.90 -4.47
CA VAL A 133 -8.89 -8.07 -4.02
C VAL A 133 -8.29 -9.33 -4.65
N TYR A 134 -7.20 -9.17 -5.40
CA TYR A 134 -6.38 -10.27 -5.91
C TYR A 134 -5.16 -10.45 -5.03
N ARG A 135 -5.05 -11.62 -4.40
CA ARG A 135 -3.97 -11.94 -3.46
C ARG A 135 -2.97 -12.89 -4.08
N PHE A 136 -1.69 -12.59 -3.89
CA PHE A 136 -0.58 -13.42 -4.31
C PHE A 136 0.42 -13.59 -3.18
N ALA A 137 0.97 -14.78 -3.05
CA ALA A 137 2.09 -15.06 -2.15
C ALA A 137 3.17 -15.83 -2.93
N ASN A 138 4.40 -15.34 -2.93
CA ASN A 138 5.52 -15.93 -3.68
C ASN A 138 5.14 -16.29 -5.14
N ARG A 139 4.49 -15.36 -5.85
CA ARG A 139 4.00 -15.51 -7.24
C ARG A 139 2.88 -16.54 -7.44
N ILE A 140 2.30 -17.08 -6.37
CA ILE A 140 1.18 -18.03 -6.41
C ILE A 140 -0.12 -17.27 -6.06
N PRO A 141 -1.17 -17.34 -6.88
CA PRO A 141 -2.46 -16.75 -6.55
C PRO A 141 -3.13 -17.50 -5.40
N LEU A 142 -3.69 -16.75 -4.45
CA LEU A 142 -4.47 -17.28 -3.33
C LEU A 142 -5.96 -17.10 -3.63
N LEU A 143 -6.66 -18.20 -3.87
CA LEU A 143 -8.03 -18.18 -4.40
C LEU A 143 -9.10 -18.43 -3.33
N TYR A 144 -8.77 -19.19 -2.28
CA TYR A 144 -9.74 -19.57 -1.26
C TYR A 144 -9.54 -18.81 0.05
N ASP A 145 -10.54 -18.91 0.92
CA ASP A 145 -10.52 -18.40 2.31
C ASP A 145 -10.09 -16.92 2.42
N GLU A 146 -10.60 -16.08 1.51
CA GLU A 146 -10.30 -14.64 1.50
C GLU A 146 -10.73 -13.95 2.81
N GLY A 147 -11.83 -14.42 3.41
CA GLY A 147 -12.45 -13.81 4.58
C GLY A 147 -11.52 -13.69 5.80
N SER A 148 -10.55 -14.58 5.90
CA SER A 148 -9.61 -14.67 7.02
C SER A 148 -8.20 -14.20 6.67
N ASP A 149 -7.96 -13.65 5.48
CA ASP A 149 -6.64 -13.18 5.05
C ASP A 149 -6.30 -11.78 5.60
N VAL A 150 -5.04 -11.59 6.00
CA VAL A 150 -4.51 -10.31 6.51
C VAL A 150 -4.68 -9.16 5.52
N VAL A 151 -4.59 -9.41 4.20
CA VAL A 151 -4.78 -8.39 3.17
C VAL A 151 -6.22 -7.90 3.19
N LEU A 152 -7.19 -8.81 3.23
CA LEU A 152 -8.60 -8.44 3.23
C LEU A 152 -8.98 -7.71 4.52
N LYS A 153 -8.40 -8.12 5.67
CA LYS A 153 -8.51 -7.38 6.93
C LYS A 153 -8.05 -5.93 6.76
N VAL A 154 -6.84 -5.70 6.23
CA VAL A 154 -6.31 -4.33 6.02
C VAL A 154 -7.16 -3.51 5.05
N VAL A 155 -7.67 -4.13 3.97
CA VAL A 155 -8.55 -3.47 2.99
C VAL A 155 -9.90 -3.08 3.61
N LYS A 156 -10.48 -3.93 4.45
CA LYS A 156 -11.74 -3.66 5.17
C LYS A 156 -11.57 -2.62 6.28
N ASP A 157 -10.44 -2.64 6.98
CA ASP A 157 -10.11 -1.65 8.03
C ASP A 157 -9.86 -0.24 7.46
N THR A 158 -9.66 -0.12 6.14
CA THR A 158 -9.37 1.16 5.49
C THR A 158 -10.64 1.98 5.25
N ASP A 159 -10.65 3.21 5.76
CA ASP A 159 -11.73 4.18 5.52
C ASP A 159 -11.62 4.80 4.12
N TRP A 160 -12.29 4.18 3.15
CA TRP A 160 -12.30 4.59 1.73
C TRP A 160 -12.95 5.96 1.49
N ASN A 161 -13.82 6.42 2.39
CA ASN A 161 -14.46 7.73 2.28
C ASN A 161 -13.44 8.87 2.35
N ARG A 162 -12.37 8.71 3.14
CA ARG A 162 -11.25 9.67 3.21
C ARG A 162 -10.56 9.87 1.86
N TYR A 163 -10.61 8.86 1.00
CA TYR A 163 -10.01 8.88 -0.32
C TYR A 163 -11.03 9.16 -1.43
N LYS A 164 -12.25 9.61 -1.07
CA LYS A 164 -13.34 9.97 -2.00
C LYS A 164 -13.83 8.78 -2.82
N VAL A 165 -13.69 7.56 -2.30
CA VAL A 165 -14.14 6.33 -2.94
C VAL A 165 -15.30 5.74 -2.14
N LYS A 166 -16.44 5.49 -2.80
CA LYS A 166 -17.59 4.83 -2.19
C LYS A 166 -17.43 3.31 -2.31
N ASN A 167 -17.17 2.64 -1.20
CA ASN A 167 -16.78 1.22 -1.17
C ASN A 167 -17.78 0.29 -1.88
N ASP A 168 -19.09 0.53 -1.75
CA ASP A 168 -20.13 -0.38 -2.24
C ASP A 168 -20.37 -0.33 -3.75
N SER A 169 -19.88 0.71 -4.43
CA SER A 169 -20.17 0.97 -5.85
C SER A 169 -18.95 1.33 -6.68
N ALA A 170 -17.78 1.47 -6.04
CA ALA A 170 -16.56 1.80 -6.75
C ALA A 170 -16.06 0.60 -7.57
N PRO A 171 -15.80 0.77 -8.87
CA PRO A 171 -15.08 -0.23 -9.67
C PRO A 171 -13.60 -0.19 -9.28
N LEU A 172 -13.27 -0.84 -8.16
CA LEU A 172 -11.96 -0.79 -7.53
C LEU A 172 -11.35 -2.19 -7.45
N ILE A 173 -10.14 -2.31 -7.99
CA ILE A 173 -9.33 -3.53 -7.91
C ILE A 173 -8.09 -3.25 -7.09
N ILE A 174 -7.80 -4.13 -6.14
CA ILE A 174 -6.59 -4.12 -5.33
C ILE A 174 -5.85 -5.41 -5.62
N VAL A 175 -4.58 -5.30 -6.00
CA VAL A 175 -3.69 -6.45 -6.15
C VAL A 175 -2.65 -6.39 -5.05
N SER A 176 -2.46 -7.48 -4.32
CA SER A 176 -1.42 -7.59 -3.29
C SER A 176 -0.53 -8.79 -3.56
N HIS A 177 0.77 -8.60 -3.46
CA HIS A 177 1.75 -9.67 -3.52
C HIS A 177 2.70 -9.61 -2.32
N ILE A 178 2.78 -10.72 -1.60
CA ILE A 178 3.68 -10.91 -0.47
C ILE A 178 4.79 -11.87 -0.91
N CYS A 179 6.02 -11.39 -0.97
CA CYS A 179 7.20 -12.20 -1.29
C CYS A 179 8.03 -12.39 -0.02
N SER A 180 8.29 -13.63 0.39
CA SER A 180 9.08 -13.95 1.58
C SER A 180 9.73 -15.33 1.46
N THR A 181 10.87 -15.53 2.13
CA THR A 181 11.50 -16.88 2.23
C THR A 181 10.58 -17.88 2.90
N ARG A 182 9.75 -17.41 3.83
CA ARG A 182 8.69 -18.17 4.49
C ARG A 182 7.45 -17.29 4.50
N VAL A 183 6.34 -17.76 3.95
CA VAL A 183 5.06 -17.05 4.07
C VAL A 183 4.33 -17.63 5.27
N PRO A 184 3.82 -16.81 6.21
CA PRO A 184 3.15 -17.32 7.39
C PRO A 184 1.69 -17.64 7.03
N TYR A 185 1.40 -18.85 6.57
CA TYR A 185 0.01 -19.26 6.27
C TYR A 185 -0.76 -19.61 7.55
N LYS A 186 -2.08 -19.34 7.60
CA LYS A 186 -2.94 -19.75 8.73
C LYS A 186 -3.30 -21.24 8.66
N THR A 187 -3.56 -21.73 7.45
CA THR A 187 -3.98 -23.11 7.18
C THR A 187 -2.87 -23.91 6.51
N VAL A 188 -2.94 -25.25 6.63
CA VAL A 188 -2.03 -26.18 5.93
C VAL A 188 -2.18 -26.07 4.40
N GLY A 189 -3.37 -25.72 3.93
CA GLY A 189 -3.68 -25.52 2.51
C GLY A 189 -2.99 -24.30 1.87
N LYS A 190 -2.39 -23.40 2.68
CA LYS A 190 -1.68 -22.20 2.19
C LYS A 190 -2.55 -21.21 1.41
N GLU A 191 -3.83 -21.12 1.76
CA GLU A 191 -4.81 -20.28 1.06
C GLU A 191 -4.91 -18.85 1.62
N ASN A 192 -4.44 -18.63 2.84
CA ASN A 192 -4.54 -17.35 3.55
C ASN A 192 -3.30 -17.05 4.38
N VAL A 193 -2.91 -15.79 4.40
CA VAL A 193 -1.76 -15.30 5.16
C VAL A 193 -2.19 -14.88 6.57
N ALA A 194 -1.38 -15.24 7.56
CA ALA A 194 -1.59 -14.99 8.98
C ALA A 194 -1.39 -13.52 9.35
N ASP A 195 -2.08 -13.12 10.42
CA ASP A 195 -2.09 -11.74 10.91
C ASP A 195 -0.82 -11.46 11.73
N ARG A 196 0.30 -11.27 11.02
CA ARG A 196 1.55 -10.83 11.64
C ARG A 196 1.59 -9.29 11.68
N PRO A 197 1.81 -8.66 12.85
CA PRO A 197 1.78 -7.20 12.98
C PRO A 197 2.71 -6.48 12.01
N GLU A 198 3.88 -7.04 11.72
CA GLU A 198 4.89 -6.48 10.82
C GLU A 198 4.41 -6.47 9.36
N ILE A 199 3.77 -7.57 8.93
CA ILE A 199 3.18 -7.69 7.58
C ILE A 199 1.96 -6.76 7.48
N GLU A 200 1.08 -6.76 8.48
CA GLU A 200 -0.10 -5.89 8.53
C GLU A 200 0.27 -4.41 8.44
N LYS A 201 1.31 -3.99 9.18
CA LYS A 201 1.85 -2.63 9.14
C LYS A 201 2.34 -2.25 7.75
N GLU A 202 3.14 -3.09 7.10
CA GLU A 202 3.64 -2.79 5.75
C GLU A 202 2.55 -2.80 4.68
N LEU A 203 1.57 -3.72 4.76
CA LEU A 203 0.38 -3.71 3.90
C LEU A 203 -0.39 -2.41 4.05
N ARG A 204 -0.63 -1.96 5.30
CA ARG A 204 -1.34 -0.72 5.58
C ARG A 204 -0.60 0.49 5.02
N LEU A 205 0.73 0.56 5.17
CA LEU A 205 1.54 1.64 4.63
C LEU A 205 1.54 1.66 3.10
N ALA A 206 1.64 0.50 2.45
CA ALA A 206 1.57 0.36 1.00
C ALA A 206 0.19 0.82 0.48
N LEU A 207 -0.89 0.32 1.08
CA LEU A 207 -2.25 0.69 0.71
C LEU A 207 -2.50 2.19 0.90
N GLN A 208 -2.08 2.78 2.04
CA GLN A 208 -2.20 4.22 2.26
C GLN A 208 -1.47 5.06 1.21
N PHE A 209 -0.28 4.62 0.78
CA PHE A 209 0.47 5.29 -0.27
C PHE A 209 -0.31 5.30 -1.60
N LEU A 210 -0.88 4.15 -1.97
CA LEU A 210 -1.69 4.02 -3.18
C LEU A 210 -3.00 4.81 -3.09
N SER A 211 -3.71 4.72 -1.95
CA SER A 211 -4.97 5.42 -1.72
C SER A 211 -4.80 6.95 -1.74
N ARG A 212 -3.65 7.49 -1.31
CA ARG A 212 -3.34 8.92 -1.48
C ARG A 212 -3.23 9.32 -2.96
N LYS A 213 -2.58 8.50 -3.80
CA LYS A 213 -2.51 8.74 -5.25
C LYS A 213 -3.91 8.69 -5.88
N LEU A 214 -4.72 7.70 -5.50
CA LEU A 214 -6.10 7.57 -5.95
C LEU A 214 -6.96 8.79 -5.56
N SER A 215 -6.83 9.29 -4.32
CA SER A 215 -7.55 10.49 -3.87
C SER A 215 -7.23 11.72 -4.71
N GLY A 216 -5.97 11.87 -5.15
CA GLY A 216 -5.56 12.92 -6.09
C GLY A 216 -6.31 12.81 -7.42
N TYR A 217 -6.41 11.60 -7.99
CA TYR A 217 -7.18 11.34 -9.20
C TYR A 217 -8.69 11.61 -9.01
N MET A 218 -9.29 11.10 -7.95
CA MET A 218 -10.71 11.30 -7.62
C MET A 218 -11.06 12.77 -7.43
N SER A 219 -10.15 13.55 -6.86
CA SER A 219 -10.32 15.00 -6.70
C SER A 219 -10.40 15.73 -8.04
N LYS A 220 -9.51 15.39 -8.98
CA LYS A 220 -9.52 15.96 -10.34
C LYS A 220 -10.78 15.56 -11.10
N LYS A 221 -11.15 14.28 -11.02
CA LYS A 221 -12.39 13.77 -11.63
C LYS A 221 -13.63 14.50 -11.10
N GLY A 222 -13.72 14.68 -9.78
CA GLY A 222 -14.83 15.41 -9.16
C GLY A 222 -14.90 16.88 -9.59
N GLN A 223 -13.76 17.56 -9.73
CA GLN A 223 -13.71 18.94 -10.25
C GLN A 223 -14.21 19.03 -11.68
N ALA A 224 -13.75 18.13 -12.56
CA ALA A 224 -14.20 18.07 -13.95
C ALA A 224 -15.70 17.80 -14.06
N GLU A 225 -16.24 16.89 -13.25
CA GLU A 225 -17.69 16.63 -13.20
C GLU A 225 -18.50 17.83 -12.70
N MET A 226 -18.01 18.54 -11.68
CA MET A 226 -18.65 19.76 -11.18
C MET A 226 -18.63 20.88 -12.22
N ALA A 227 -17.51 21.10 -12.92
CA ALA A 227 -17.42 22.08 -13.99
C ALA A 227 -18.41 21.77 -15.12
N LYS A 228 -18.53 20.51 -15.53
CA LYS A 228 -19.52 20.06 -16.52
C LYS A 228 -20.96 20.29 -16.05
N LYS A 229 -21.27 19.99 -14.78
CA LYS A 229 -22.60 20.26 -14.19
C LYS A 229 -22.90 21.76 -14.16
N ARG A 230 -21.93 22.59 -13.80
CA ARG A 230 -22.06 24.06 -13.76
C ARG A 230 -22.34 24.62 -15.16
N ALA A 231 -21.57 24.21 -16.17
CA ALA A 231 -21.81 24.63 -17.55
C ALA A 231 -23.19 24.20 -18.07
N ASN A 232 -23.62 22.96 -17.78
CA ASN A 232 -24.96 22.49 -18.14
C ASN A 232 -26.07 23.31 -17.45
N LEU A 233 -25.84 23.74 -16.21
CA LEU A 233 -26.77 24.60 -15.48
C LEU A 233 -26.85 25.98 -16.15
N TYR A 234 -25.69 26.60 -16.43
CA TYR A 234 -25.63 27.90 -17.09
C TYR A 234 -26.29 27.86 -18.48
N SER A 235 -26.06 26.82 -19.28
CA SER A 235 -26.73 26.68 -20.58
C SER A 235 -28.26 26.64 -20.49
N LYS A 236 -28.84 26.18 -19.36
CA LYS A 236 -30.30 26.11 -19.17
C LYS A 236 -30.88 27.42 -18.64
N TYR A 237 -30.23 28.02 -17.65
CA TYR A 237 -30.79 29.16 -16.91
C TYR A 237 -30.37 30.52 -17.49
N LEU A 238 -29.20 30.63 -18.09
CA LEU A 238 -28.68 31.91 -18.59
C LEU A 238 -29.57 32.55 -19.68
N PRO A 239 -30.17 31.80 -20.62
CA PRO A 239 -31.13 32.37 -21.58
C PRO A 239 -32.38 32.94 -20.88
N LEU A 240 -32.90 32.25 -19.85
CA LEU A 240 -34.08 32.70 -19.10
C LEU A 240 -33.79 33.99 -18.33
N VAL A 241 -32.61 34.07 -17.70
CA VAL A 241 -32.17 35.29 -17.00
C VAL A 241 -32.04 36.45 -17.99
N ALA A 242 -31.44 36.22 -19.17
CA ALA A 242 -31.32 37.25 -20.20
C ALA A 242 -32.70 37.75 -20.66
N GLN A 243 -33.67 36.85 -20.85
CA GLN A 243 -35.04 37.20 -21.22
C GLN A 243 -35.72 38.07 -20.14
N PHE A 244 -35.70 37.64 -18.88
CA PHE A 244 -36.33 38.38 -17.77
C PHE A 244 -35.68 39.75 -17.54
N CYS A 245 -34.35 39.85 -17.64
CA CYS A 245 -33.65 41.13 -17.53
C CYS A 245 -34.01 42.09 -18.68
N THR A 246 -34.24 41.55 -19.89
CA THR A 246 -34.64 42.34 -21.06
C THR A 246 -36.06 42.90 -20.87
N GLU A 247 -36.98 42.05 -20.41
CA GLU A 247 -38.36 42.44 -20.10
C GLU A 247 -38.42 43.49 -18.99
N LEU A 248 -37.71 43.28 -17.88
CA LEU A 248 -37.70 44.20 -16.73
C LEU A 248 -37.07 45.56 -17.08
N SER A 249 -36.03 45.58 -17.91
CA SER A 249 -35.34 46.81 -18.29
C SER A 249 -36.03 47.60 -19.41
N GLY A 250 -37.11 47.06 -20.00
CA GLY A 250 -37.81 47.68 -21.13
C GLY A 250 -36.97 47.77 -22.43
N ASN A 251 -35.82 47.10 -22.47
CA ASN A 251 -34.94 47.09 -23.64
C ASN A 251 -35.41 46.06 -24.67
N LYS A 252 -35.11 46.29 -25.95
CA LYS A 252 -35.48 45.36 -27.05
C LYS A 252 -34.43 44.29 -27.35
N LYS A 253 -33.21 44.44 -26.82
CA LYS A 253 -32.08 43.57 -27.16
C LYS A 253 -31.63 42.80 -25.93
N GLU A 254 -31.56 41.47 -26.08
CA GLU A 254 -31.04 40.60 -25.04
C GLU A 254 -29.54 40.84 -24.79
N PRO A 255 -29.08 40.78 -23.53
CA PRO A 255 -27.67 40.74 -23.19
C PRO A 255 -26.95 39.59 -23.92
N ASN A 256 -25.71 39.80 -24.38
CA ASN A 256 -24.96 38.76 -25.09
C ASN A 256 -24.43 37.67 -24.14
N TYR A 257 -25.28 36.71 -23.81
CA TYR A 257 -24.93 35.58 -22.96
C TYR A 257 -24.14 34.46 -23.68
N LYS A 258 -24.06 34.53 -25.02
CA LYS A 258 -23.43 33.48 -25.84
C LYS A 258 -21.90 33.47 -25.70
N GLU A 259 -21.29 34.61 -25.43
CA GLU A 259 -19.85 34.71 -25.18
C GLU A 259 -19.47 34.08 -23.84
N MET A 260 -20.25 34.31 -22.79
CA MET A 260 -20.03 33.70 -21.47
C MET A 260 -20.12 32.16 -21.51
N ILE A 261 -21.04 31.60 -22.31
CA ILE A 261 -21.14 30.14 -22.49
C ILE A 261 -19.92 29.59 -23.25
N LYS A 262 -19.42 30.32 -24.25
CA LYS A 262 -18.23 29.93 -25.03
C LYS A 262 -16.95 29.97 -24.20
N GLU A 263 -16.79 30.98 -23.35
CA GLU A 263 -15.65 31.08 -22.43
C GLU A 263 -15.64 29.94 -21.41
N GLU A 264 -16.78 29.64 -20.78
CA GLU A 264 -16.91 28.54 -19.82
C GLU A 264 -16.64 27.18 -20.46
N THR A 265 -17.11 26.95 -21.69
CA THR A 265 -16.86 25.71 -22.44
C THR A 265 -15.41 25.58 -22.92
N ALA A 266 -14.76 26.68 -23.28
CA ALA A 266 -13.33 26.69 -23.62
C ALA A 266 -12.45 26.35 -22.42
N LEU A 267 -12.76 26.88 -21.23
CA LEU A 267 -12.06 26.56 -19.98
C LEU A 267 -12.15 25.06 -19.64
N ILE A 268 -13.33 24.46 -19.77
CA ILE A 268 -13.55 23.03 -19.52
C ILE A 268 -12.71 22.15 -20.46
N ASN A 269 -12.61 22.52 -21.74
CA ASN A 269 -11.82 21.76 -22.72
C ASN A 269 -10.30 21.89 -22.48
N SER A 270 -9.85 23.03 -21.94
CA SER A 270 -8.44 23.25 -21.58
C SER A 270 -7.99 22.46 -20.35
N GLU A 271 -8.88 22.23 -19.37
CA GLU A 271 -8.59 21.44 -18.18
C GLU A 271 -8.62 19.91 -18.46
N GLY A 272 -9.46 19.47 -19.40
CA GLY A 272 -9.53 18.06 -19.81
C GLY A 272 -8.28 17.58 -20.57
N SER A 273 -7.66 18.45 -21.37
CA SER A 273 -6.50 18.11 -22.22
C SER A 273 -5.18 18.03 -21.44
N GLN A 274 -5.02 18.73 -20.31
CA GLN A 274 -3.84 18.56 -19.45
C GLN A 274 -3.78 17.22 -18.71
N GLY A 275 -4.88 16.46 -18.68
CA GLY A 275 -4.94 15.11 -18.12
C GLY A 275 -4.36 14.02 -19.04
N GLU A 276 -4.40 14.23 -20.36
CA GLU A 276 -3.96 13.23 -21.35
C GLU A 276 -2.47 13.36 -21.72
N VAL A 277 -1.88 14.56 -21.63
CA VAL A 277 -0.49 14.80 -22.07
C VAL A 277 0.56 14.12 -21.17
N LYS A 278 0.22 13.68 -19.95
CA LYS A 278 1.14 12.92 -19.07
C LYS A 278 1.16 11.41 -19.31
N LYS A 279 0.45 10.88 -20.32
CA LYS A 279 0.54 9.47 -20.73
C LYS A 279 1.62 9.17 -21.77
N ASN A 280 2.25 10.18 -22.39
CA ASN A 280 3.26 10.01 -23.44
C ASN A 280 4.55 10.82 -23.16
N GLY A 281 5.24 10.52 -22.06
CA GLY A 281 6.56 11.07 -21.74
C GLY A 281 7.38 10.09 -20.91
#